data_AF-A0A067N456-F1
#
_entry.id   AF-A0A067N456-F1
#
_cell.length_a   1.000
_cell.length_b   1.000
_cell.length_c   1.000
_cell.angle_alpha   90.00
_cell.angle_beta   90.00
_cell.angle_gamma   90.00
#
_symmetry.space_group_name_H-M   'P 1'
#
loop_
_entity.id
_entity.type
_entity.pdbx_description
1 polymer ?
#
loop_
_entity_poly.entity_id
_entity_poly.type
_entity_poly.pdbx_seq_one_letter_code
_entity_poly.pdbx_strand_id
1 'polypeptide(L)'
;MFMVKDLFVDKPLAPEHKADLEEIEAILTLWLLAYQEVEEGIEGGREEFVKANEELATLKLSPEYTFTPAPPQRFRSALLSIAKCYWMAAVRSLSRDQLFVLVVHLNSVEPFGDSIPRFDGVRAVERPGELTALEYAGLIQTAVFTLGMADQAMIPWWRTFSEVAARTWEQGPFSVWS
;
A
#
# COMPACT_ATOMS: atom_id res chain seq x y z
N MET A 1 10.87 14.65 -0.33
CA MET A 1 9.57 14.01 -0.64
C MET A 1 9.65 13.54 -2.07
N PHE A 2 9.58 12.23 -2.31
CA PHE A 2 9.63 11.65 -3.67
C PHE A 2 8.20 11.71 -4.21
N MET A 3 7.94 12.46 -5.28
CA MET A 3 6.58 12.61 -5.80
C MET A 3 6.22 11.43 -6.69
N VAL A 4 4.97 10.95 -6.62
CA VAL A 4 4.42 9.92 -7.52
C VAL A 4 4.73 10.24 -9.00
N LYS A 5 4.77 11.54 -9.35
CA LYS A 5 5.02 12.04 -10.71
C LYS A 5 6.40 11.64 -11.27
N ASP A 6 7.38 11.41 -10.41
CA ASP A 6 8.76 11.13 -10.84
C ASP A 6 9.00 9.63 -11.09
N LEU A 7 8.15 8.75 -10.57
CA LEU A 7 8.32 7.28 -10.66
C LEU A 7 7.81 6.68 -11.97
N PHE A 8 6.96 7.38 -12.71
CA PHE A 8 6.22 6.84 -13.86
C PHE A 8 6.48 7.59 -15.17
N VAL A 9 7.53 8.41 -15.23
CA VAL A 9 7.83 9.27 -16.39
C VAL A 9 7.95 8.48 -17.69
N ASP A 10 8.63 7.32 -17.66
CA ASP A 10 8.88 6.50 -18.85
C ASP A 10 7.72 5.56 -19.20
N LYS A 11 6.77 5.35 -18.27
CA LYS A 11 5.60 4.47 -18.44
C LYS A 11 4.37 5.12 -17.82
N PRO A 12 3.71 6.03 -18.56
CA PRO A 12 2.62 6.81 -18.02
C PRO A 12 1.45 5.91 -17.62
N LEU A 13 0.96 6.11 -16.41
CA LEU A 13 -0.26 5.48 -15.91
C LEU A 13 -1.50 6.15 -16.52
N ALA A 14 -2.62 5.43 -16.52
CA ALA A 14 -3.91 6.02 -16.86
C ALA A 14 -4.20 7.23 -15.95
N PRO A 15 -4.85 8.31 -16.46
CA PRO A 15 -5.12 9.52 -15.68
C PRO A 15 -5.86 9.25 -14.36
N GLU A 16 -6.81 8.33 -14.38
CA GLU A 16 -7.62 7.94 -13.21
C GLU A 16 -6.75 7.28 -12.14
N HIS A 17 -5.87 6.36 -12.57
CA HIS A 17 -4.91 5.72 -11.67
C HIS A 17 -3.95 6.74 -11.08
N LYS A 18 -3.47 7.70 -11.88
CA LYS A 18 -2.60 8.77 -11.39
C LYS A 18 -3.31 9.67 -10.36
N ALA A 19 -4.58 10.01 -10.59
CA ALA A 19 -5.36 10.82 -9.67
C ALA A 19 -5.52 10.12 -8.31
N ASP A 20 -5.88 8.83 -8.32
CA ASP A 20 -5.96 8.02 -7.10
C ASP A 20 -4.60 7.98 -6.36
N LEU A 21 -3.49 7.84 -7.08
CA LEU A 21 -2.15 7.86 -6.46
C LEU A 21 -1.80 9.21 -5.82
N GLU A 22 -2.16 10.33 -6.46
CA GLU A 22 -1.94 11.67 -5.93
C GLU A 22 -2.82 11.93 -4.69
N GLU A 23 -4.07 11.47 -4.69
CA GLU A 23 -4.96 11.55 -3.53
C GLU A 23 -4.43 10.73 -2.35
N ILE A 24 -3.97 9.50 -2.60
CA ILE A 24 -3.34 8.68 -1.57
C ILE A 24 -2.09 9.37 -1.01
N GLU A 25 -1.21 9.89 -1.86
CA GLU A 25 0.01 10.58 -1.42
C GLU A 25 -0.33 11.78 -0.51
N ALA A 26 -1.34 12.57 -0.87
CA ALA A 26 -1.80 13.69 -0.07
C ALA A 26 -2.30 13.24 1.32
N ILE A 27 -3.18 12.23 1.37
CA ILE A 27 -3.76 11.71 2.61
C ILE A 27 -2.69 11.11 3.53
N LEU A 28 -1.80 10.28 2.99
CA LEU A 28 -0.73 9.66 3.79
C LEU A 28 0.26 10.71 4.33
N THR A 29 0.54 11.75 3.55
CA THR A 29 1.42 12.85 3.98
C THR A 29 0.78 13.66 5.10
N LEU A 30 -0.49 14.05 4.95
CA LEU A 30 -1.24 14.75 5.99
C LEU A 30 -1.31 13.92 7.28
N TRP A 31 -1.56 12.62 7.15
CA TRP A 31 -1.61 11.71 8.28
C TRP A 31 -0.28 11.65 9.03
N LEU A 32 0.84 11.50 8.33
CA LEU A 32 2.17 11.43 8.95
C LEU A 32 2.57 12.75 9.62
N LEU A 33 2.28 13.88 8.98
CA LEU A 33 2.53 15.21 9.57
C LEU A 33 1.73 15.39 10.86
N ALA A 34 0.43 15.12 10.82
CA ALA A 34 -0.42 15.24 12.00
C ALA A 34 -0.02 14.27 13.12
N TYR A 35 0.41 13.05 12.77
CA TYR A 35 0.97 12.10 13.74
C TYR A 35 2.25 12.66 14.40
N GLN A 36 3.17 13.22 13.60
CA GLN A 36 4.40 13.81 14.11
C GLN A 36 4.12 15.01 15.03
N GLU A 37 3.16 15.87 14.68
CA GLU A 37 2.75 17.01 15.53
C GLU A 37 2.21 16.57 16.89
N VAL A 38 1.46 15.46 16.93
CA VAL A 38 1.01 14.85 18.20
C VAL A 38 2.20 14.36 19.03
N GLU A 39 3.15 13.66 18.42
CA GLU A 39 4.34 13.13 19.11
C GLU A 39 5.24 14.25 19.65
N GLU A 40 5.30 15.38 18.94
CA GLU A 40 6.06 16.57 19.33
C GLU A 40 5.32 17.47 20.33
N GLY A 41 4.05 17.19 20.62
CA GLY A 41 3.22 17.96 21.54
C GLY A 41 2.83 19.34 21.01
N ILE A 42 2.75 19.50 19.70
CA ILE A 42 2.35 20.75 19.04
C ILE A 42 0.86 21.03 19.29
N GLU A 43 0.54 22.28 19.64
CA GLU A 43 -0.84 22.72 19.86
C GLU A 43 -1.67 22.53 18.59
N GLY A 44 -2.86 21.92 18.72
CA GLY A 44 -3.73 21.59 17.58
C GLY A 44 -3.42 20.26 16.88
N GLY A 45 -2.22 19.68 17.06
CA GLY A 45 -1.81 18.44 16.37
C GLY A 45 -2.77 17.26 16.60
N ARG A 46 -3.38 17.14 17.79
CA ARG A 46 -4.38 16.10 18.08
C ARG A 46 -5.66 16.25 17.26
N GLU A 47 -6.10 17.47 17.02
CA GLU A 47 -7.31 17.74 16.22
C GLU A 47 -7.05 17.43 14.75
N GLU A 48 -5.89 17.85 14.23
CA GLU A 48 -5.45 17.51 12.88
C GLU A 48 -5.28 15.99 12.71
N PHE A 49 -4.76 15.29 13.72
CA PHE A 49 -4.62 13.83 13.66
C PHE A 49 -5.97 13.12 13.66
N VAL A 50 -6.97 13.64 14.38
CA VAL A 50 -8.34 13.09 14.32
C VAL A 50 -8.93 13.28 12.92
N LYS A 51 -8.75 14.45 12.31
CA LYS A 51 -9.21 14.73 10.94
C LYS A 51 -8.52 13.80 9.94
N ALA A 52 -7.19 13.70 9.98
CA ALA A 52 -6.43 12.85 9.08
C ALA A 52 -6.79 11.36 9.20
N ASN A 53 -7.10 10.89 10.43
CA ASN A 53 -7.60 9.53 10.62
C ASN A 53 -8.97 9.29 9.96
N GLU A 54 -9.87 10.26 10.03
CA GLU A 54 -11.19 10.15 9.41
C GLU A 54 -11.09 10.22 7.89
N GLU A 55 -10.24 11.10 7.35
CA GLU A 55 -9.95 11.17 5.91
C GLU A 55 -9.37 9.85 5.39
N LEU A 56 -8.38 9.27 6.08
CA LEU A 56 -7.83 7.96 5.71
C LEU A 56 -8.88 6.85 5.80
N ALA A 57 -9.70 6.82 6.86
CA ALA A 57 -10.71 5.78 7.06
C ALA A 57 -11.86 5.84 6.05
N THR A 58 -12.11 7.02 5.46
CA THR A 58 -13.21 7.26 4.52
C THR A 58 -12.75 7.39 3.06
N LEU A 59 -11.44 7.25 2.80
CA LEU A 59 -10.86 7.27 1.47
C LEU A 59 -11.57 6.28 0.53
N LYS A 60 -12.02 6.79 -0.62
CA LYS A 60 -12.66 6.00 -1.68
C LYS A 60 -11.87 6.12 -2.97
N LEU A 61 -11.20 5.03 -3.34
CA LEU A 61 -10.50 4.92 -4.61
C LEU A 61 -11.42 4.37 -5.70
N SER A 62 -10.93 4.35 -6.93
CA SER A 62 -11.65 3.76 -8.06
C SER A 62 -12.07 2.30 -7.80
N PRO A 63 -13.23 1.85 -8.32
CA PRO A 63 -13.80 0.54 -7.99
C PRO A 63 -12.87 -0.65 -8.20
N GLU A 64 -11.94 -0.59 -9.16
CA GLU A 64 -10.97 -1.67 -9.41
C GLU A 64 -10.04 -1.96 -8.23
N TYR A 65 -9.82 -0.98 -7.34
CA TYR A 65 -8.97 -1.11 -6.15
C TYR A 65 -9.74 -1.59 -4.92
N THR A 66 -11.07 -1.64 -5.00
CA THR A 66 -11.93 -2.08 -3.89
C THR A 66 -12.05 -3.60 -3.84
N PHE A 67 -12.32 -4.14 -2.64
CA PHE A 67 -12.54 -5.57 -2.41
C PHE A 67 -14.02 -5.85 -2.20
N THR A 68 -14.49 -7.00 -2.71
CA THR A 68 -15.86 -7.47 -2.51
C THR A 68 -15.85 -8.91 -1.98
N PRO A 69 -16.38 -9.18 -0.77
CA PRO A 69 -16.91 -8.21 0.18
C PRO A 69 -15.82 -7.29 0.75
N ALA A 70 -16.22 -6.11 1.22
CA ALA A 70 -15.29 -5.19 1.86
C ALA A 70 -14.75 -5.79 3.19
N PRO A 71 -13.46 -5.62 3.51
CA PRO A 71 -12.88 -6.08 4.78
C PRO A 71 -13.64 -5.48 5.98
N PRO A 72 -13.85 -6.24 7.07
CA PRO A 72 -14.74 -5.86 8.17
C PRO A 72 -14.24 -4.70 9.08
N GLN A 73 -13.18 -4.01 8.69
CA GLN A 73 -12.51 -2.97 9.47
C GLN A 73 -12.19 -1.77 8.57
N ARG A 74 -12.52 -0.56 9.04
CA ARG A 74 -12.48 0.65 8.20
C ARG A 74 -11.07 0.97 7.69
N PHE A 75 -10.07 0.96 8.57
CA PHE A 75 -8.68 1.18 8.17
C PHE A 75 -8.15 0.03 7.29
N ARG A 76 -8.51 -1.21 7.61
CA ARG A 76 -8.10 -2.37 6.80
C ARG A 76 -8.61 -2.27 5.37
N SER A 77 -9.85 -1.83 5.16
CA SER A 77 -10.41 -1.62 3.83
C SER A 77 -9.66 -0.55 3.04
N ALA A 78 -9.39 0.60 3.67
CA ALA A 78 -8.64 1.69 3.05
C ALA A 78 -7.20 1.28 2.71
N LEU A 79 -6.46 0.72 3.69
CA LEU A 79 -5.07 0.29 3.52
C LEU A 79 -4.91 -0.79 2.44
N LEU A 80 -5.83 -1.75 2.37
CA LEU A 80 -5.78 -2.77 1.33
C LEU A 80 -6.06 -2.17 -0.06
N SER A 81 -6.99 -1.21 -0.16
CA SER A 81 -7.27 -0.52 -1.42
C SER A 81 -6.08 0.32 -1.88
N ILE A 82 -5.40 1.00 -0.95
CA ILE A 82 -4.14 1.71 -1.20
C ILE A 82 -3.06 0.73 -1.69
N ALA A 83 -2.85 -0.39 -0.98
CA ALA A 83 -1.88 -1.41 -1.35
C ALA A 83 -2.15 -1.95 -2.76
N LYS A 84 -3.42 -2.18 -3.10
CA LYS A 84 -3.85 -2.63 -4.42
C LYS A 84 -3.52 -1.60 -5.51
N CYS A 85 -3.88 -0.34 -5.29
CA CYS A 85 -3.58 0.76 -6.20
C CYS A 85 -2.07 0.92 -6.42
N TYR A 86 -1.29 0.95 -5.33
CA TYR A 86 0.16 1.10 -5.37
C TYR A 86 0.84 -0.08 -6.07
N TRP A 87 0.47 -1.31 -5.73
CA TRP A 87 1.06 -2.50 -6.31
C TRP A 87 0.81 -2.58 -7.81
N MET A 88 -0.43 -2.30 -8.24
CA MET A 88 -0.80 -2.27 -9.65
C MET A 88 0.01 -1.22 -10.43
N ALA A 89 0.25 -0.05 -9.83
CA ALA A 89 1.10 0.97 -10.43
C ALA A 89 2.56 0.51 -10.54
N ALA A 90 3.11 -0.07 -9.47
CA ALA A 90 4.49 -0.58 -9.44
C ALA A 90 4.72 -1.64 -10.53
N VAL A 91 3.89 -2.68 -10.61
CA VAL A 91 4.11 -3.76 -11.61
C VAL A 91 3.92 -3.26 -13.06
N ARG A 92 3.14 -2.20 -13.29
CA ARG A 92 2.99 -1.57 -14.61
C ARG A 92 4.21 -0.74 -15.00
N SER A 93 4.96 -0.21 -14.03
CA SER A 93 6.09 0.69 -14.28
C SER A 93 7.43 -0.04 -14.42
N LEU A 94 7.56 -1.23 -13.85
CA LEU A 94 8.80 -2.01 -13.91
C LEU A 94 9.07 -2.57 -15.31
N SER A 95 10.35 -2.64 -15.68
CA SER A 95 10.81 -3.30 -16.91
C SER A 95 10.66 -4.83 -16.80
N ARG A 96 10.78 -5.54 -17.92
CA ARG A 96 10.71 -7.01 -17.92
C ARG A 96 11.73 -7.65 -16.98
N ASP A 97 12.95 -7.12 -16.94
CA ASP A 97 14.02 -7.65 -16.08
C ASP A 97 13.72 -7.38 -14.60
N GLN A 98 13.21 -6.18 -14.29
CA GLN A 98 12.80 -5.84 -12.93
C GLN A 98 11.60 -6.68 -12.47
N LEU A 99 10.63 -6.95 -13.35
CA LEU A 99 9.51 -7.84 -13.07
C LEU A 99 9.98 -9.27 -12.80
N PHE A 100 10.96 -9.78 -13.56
CA PHE A 100 11.55 -11.08 -13.30
C PHE A 100 12.22 -11.15 -11.91
N VAL A 101 13.00 -10.12 -11.55
CA VAL A 101 13.59 -10.01 -10.21
C VAL A 101 12.51 -9.99 -9.14
N LEU A 102 11.44 -9.20 -9.33
CA LEU A 102 10.32 -9.13 -8.41
C LEU A 102 9.63 -10.48 -8.20
N VAL A 103 9.38 -11.24 -9.28
CA VAL A 103 8.82 -12.60 -9.21
C VAL A 103 9.70 -13.52 -8.37
N VAL A 104 11.01 -13.53 -8.61
CA VAL A 104 11.96 -14.38 -7.86
C VAL A 104 11.93 -14.04 -6.37
N HIS A 105 11.91 -12.75 -6.02
CA HIS A 105 11.90 -12.34 -4.62
C HIS A 105 10.57 -12.63 -3.93
N LEU A 106 9.44 -12.42 -4.60
CA LEU A 106 8.12 -12.79 -4.06
C LEU A 106 8.03 -14.30 -3.77
N ASN A 107 8.54 -15.13 -4.69
CA ASN A 107 8.57 -16.58 -4.49
C ASN A 107 9.51 -17.03 -3.36
N SER A 108 10.45 -16.16 -2.95
CA SER A 108 11.41 -16.43 -1.87
C SER A 108 10.92 -15.94 -0.51
N VAL A 109 9.79 -15.22 -0.45
CA VAL A 109 9.18 -14.83 0.81
C VAL A 109 8.63 -16.08 1.50
N GLU A 110 9.15 -16.37 2.69
CA GLU A 110 8.62 -17.45 3.52
C GLU A 110 7.25 -17.05 4.10
N PRO A 111 6.24 -17.94 4.04
CA PRO A 111 4.97 -17.69 4.70
C PRO A 111 5.16 -17.60 6.21
N PHE A 112 4.43 -16.70 6.86
CA PHE A 112 4.54 -16.48 8.30
C PHE A 112 3.17 -16.30 8.96
N GLY A 113 2.79 -17.32 9.75
CA GLY A 113 1.48 -17.38 10.39
C GLY A 113 0.33 -17.18 9.41
N ASP A 114 -0.72 -16.50 9.85
CA ASP A 114 -1.87 -16.12 9.02
C ASP A 114 -1.69 -14.77 8.33
N SER A 115 -0.52 -14.13 8.50
CA SER A 115 -0.30 -12.73 8.10
C SER A 115 0.42 -12.59 6.76
N ILE A 116 1.24 -13.58 6.38
CA ILE A 116 1.99 -13.59 5.13
C ILE A 116 1.72 -14.91 4.42
N PRO A 117 0.92 -14.92 3.35
CA PRO A 117 0.67 -16.14 2.59
C PRO A 117 1.91 -16.51 1.76
N ARG A 118 1.93 -17.74 1.27
CA ARG A 118 2.87 -18.11 0.21
C ARG A 118 2.46 -17.40 -1.08
N PHE A 119 3.34 -16.55 -1.60
CA PHE A 119 3.08 -15.86 -2.86
C PHE A 119 3.30 -16.79 -4.06
N ASP A 120 2.44 -16.63 -5.06
CA ASP A 120 2.75 -16.95 -6.45
C ASP A 120 3.23 -15.65 -7.11
N GLY A 121 4.54 -15.48 -7.21
CA GLY A 121 5.17 -14.26 -7.73
C GLY A 121 4.75 -13.95 -9.16
N VAL A 122 4.57 -14.97 -10.01
CA VAL A 122 4.13 -14.79 -11.40
C VAL A 122 2.71 -14.22 -11.40
N ARG A 123 1.80 -14.82 -10.63
CA ARG A 123 0.43 -14.30 -10.50
C ARG A 123 0.41 -12.88 -9.94
N ALA A 124 1.20 -12.62 -8.89
CA ALA A 124 1.26 -11.30 -8.25
C ALA A 124 1.72 -10.19 -9.18
N VAL A 125 2.50 -10.53 -10.21
CA VAL A 125 3.02 -9.57 -11.19
C VAL A 125 2.14 -9.47 -12.44
N GLU A 126 1.73 -10.61 -13.01
CA GLU A 126 0.98 -10.62 -14.28
C GLU A 126 -0.51 -10.30 -14.10
N ARG A 127 -1.06 -10.67 -12.95
CA ARG A 127 -2.50 -10.52 -12.63
C ARG A 127 -2.68 -9.85 -11.27
N PRO A 128 -2.11 -8.65 -11.06
CA PRO A 128 -2.12 -7.99 -9.76
C PRO A 128 -3.55 -7.73 -9.28
N GLY A 129 -4.49 -7.39 -10.17
CA GLY A 129 -5.88 -7.12 -9.81
C GLY A 129 -6.67 -8.33 -9.28
N GLU A 130 -6.17 -9.56 -9.49
CA GLU A 130 -6.80 -10.82 -9.07
C GLU A 130 -6.32 -11.30 -7.69
N LEU A 131 -5.37 -10.60 -7.06
CA LEU A 131 -4.87 -11.00 -5.75
C LEU A 131 -5.93 -10.81 -4.66
N THR A 132 -5.94 -11.74 -3.71
CA THR A 132 -6.83 -11.70 -2.56
C THR A 132 -6.44 -10.58 -1.59
N ALA A 133 -7.38 -10.17 -0.74
CA ALA A 133 -7.11 -9.22 0.33
C ALA A 133 -6.03 -9.73 1.31
N LEU A 134 -5.95 -11.04 1.55
CA LEU A 134 -4.88 -11.65 2.35
C LEU A 134 -3.50 -11.49 1.67
N GLU A 135 -3.41 -11.71 0.36
CA GLU A 135 -2.17 -11.48 -0.38
C GLU A 135 -1.74 -10.02 -0.34
N TYR A 136 -2.68 -9.10 -0.48
CA TYR A 136 -2.39 -7.67 -0.32
C TYR A 136 -1.95 -7.31 1.09
N ALA A 137 -2.54 -7.90 2.14
CA ALA A 137 -2.05 -7.74 3.51
C ALA A 137 -0.62 -8.26 3.69
N GLY A 138 -0.27 -9.36 3.03
CA GLY A 138 1.11 -9.84 2.97
C GLY A 138 2.04 -8.85 2.25
N LEU A 139 1.61 -8.32 1.10
CA LEU A 139 2.38 -7.35 0.32
C LEU A 139 2.67 -6.07 1.11
N ILE A 140 1.72 -5.58 1.93
CA ILE A 140 1.97 -4.43 2.82
C ILE A 140 3.23 -4.65 3.67
N GLN A 141 3.44 -5.88 4.16
CA GLN A 141 4.56 -6.23 5.04
C GLN A 141 5.86 -6.50 4.26
N THR A 142 5.77 -7.06 3.05
CA THR A 142 6.95 -7.59 2.33
C THR A 142 7.40 -6.71 1.17
N ALA A 143 6.56 -5.82 0.66
CA ALA A 143 6.83 -5.15 -0.60
C ALA A 143 7.95 -4.11 -0.54
N VAL A 144 8.27 -3.52 0.62
CA VAL A 144 9.50 -2.69 0.75
C VAL A 144 10.74 -3.50 0.36
N PHE A 145 10.81 -4.76 0.82
CA PHE A 145 11.92 -5.65 0.51
C PHE A 145 11.85 -6.12 -0.94
N THR A 146 10.71 -6.68 -1.37
CA THR A 146 10.61 -7.29 -2.71
C THR A 146 10.70 -6.25 -3.82
N LEU A 147 10.07 -5.07 -3.68
CA LEU A 147 10.21 -3.97 -4.63
C LEU A 147 11.59 -3.35 -4.56
N GLY A 148 12.18 -3.20 -3.37
CA GLY A 148 13.51 -2.61 -3.23
C GLY A 148 14.62 -3.38 -3.94
N MET A 149 14.42 -4.69 -4.14
CA MET A 149 15.33 -5.52 -4.94
C MET A 149 15.13 -5.34 -6.45
N ALA A 150 13.92 -4.99 -6.90
CA ALA A 150 13.60 -4.76 -8.31
C ALA A 150 13.89 -3.31 -8.75
N ASP A 151 13.57 -2.34 -7.89
CA ASP A 151 13.76 -0.92 -8.10
C ASP A 151 13.84 -0.15 -6.77
N GLN A 152 15.02 0.35 -6.43
CA GLN A 152 15.22 1.11 -5.20
C GLN A 152 14.46 2.44 -5.18
N ALA A 153 14.10 3.00 -6.34
CA ALA A 153 13.33 4.24 -6.41
C ALA A 153 11.93 4.08 -5.80
N MET A 154 11.39 2.86 -5.77
CA MET A 154 10.07 2.55 -5.19
C MET A 154 10.09 2.47 -3.65
N ILE A 155 11.27 2.33 -3.03
CA ILE A 155 11.40 2.13 -1.58
C ILE A 155 10.80 3.29 -0.77
N PRO A 156 11.13 4.57 -1.02
CA PRO A 156 10.60 5.67 -0.21
C PRO A 156 9.07 5.72 -0.26
N TRP A 157 8.50 5.51 -1.45
CA TRP A 157 7.07 5.55 -1.68
C TRP A 157 6.32 4.43 -0.93
N TRP A 158 6.83 3.20 -0.99
CA TRP A 158 6.23 2.09 -0.25
C TRP A 158 6.47 2.16 1.26
N ARG A 159 7.61 2.73 1.69
CA ARG A 159 7.94 2.90 3.11
C ARG A 159 6.96 3.84 3.81
N THR A 160 6.64 4.99 3.22
CA THR A 160 5.64 5.93 3.75
C THR A 160 4.31 5.22 4.02
N PHE A 161 3.82 4.46 3.04
CA PHE A 161 2.60 3.69 3.19
C PHE A 161 2.71 2.60 4.27
N SER A 162 3.83 1.87 4.30
CA SER A 162 4.06 0.81 5.29
C SER A 162 4.10 1.35 6.73
N GLU A 163 4.60 2.57 6.92
CA GLU A 163 4.61 3.24 8.22
C GLU A 163 3.19 3.58 8.69
N VAL A 164 2.37 4.22 7.83
CA VAL A 164 0.97 4.49 8.15
C VAL A 164 0.23 3.19 8.42
N ALA A 165 0.43 2.17 7.59
CA ALA A 165 -0.16 0.86 7.78
C ALA A 165 0.25 0.26 9.13
N ALA A 166 1.53 0.25 9.51
CA ALA A 166 1.98 -0.30 10.78
C ALA A 166 1.36 0.40 12.01
N ARG A 167 1.05 1.70 11.91
CA ARG A 167 0.46 2.50 12.99
C ARG A 167 -1.07 2.39 13.07
N THR A 168 -1.73 2.17 11.93
CA THR A 168 -3.20 2.16 11.80
C THR A 168 -3.77 0.76 11.63
N TRP A 169 -2.93 -0.25 11.38
CA TRP A 169 -3.36 -1.63 11.24
C TRP A 169 -3.90 -2.10 12.59
N GLU A 170 -5.22 -2.14 12.68
CA GLU A 170 -5.94 -2.59 13.86
C GLU A 170 -5.45 -4.00 14.24
N GLN A 171 -4.70 -4.10 15.35
CA GLN A 171 -4.33 -5.39 15.95
C GLN A 171 -5.42 -5.84 16.94
N GLY A 172 -5.93 -7.06 16.76
CA GLY A 172 -6.83 -7.74 17.70
C GLY A 172 -7.34 -9.09 17.14
N PRO A 173 -7.78 -10.03 17.99
CA PRO A 173 -7.06 -11.27 18.27
C PRO A 173 -7.79 -12.48 17.67
N PHE A 174 -7.33 -13.01 16.53
CA PHE A 174 -8.03 -14.06 15.75
C PHE A 174 -9.40 -13.59 15.19
N SER A 175 -9.80 -14.13 14.01
CA SER A 175 -10.98 -13.75 13.18
C SER A 175 -10.76 -12.47 12.35
N VAL A 176 -10.82 -12.45 11.01
CA VAL A 176 -11.86 -12.98 10.13
C VAL A 176 -11.25 -13.41 8.78
N TRP A 177 -10.51 -14.53 8.77
CA TRP A 177 -10.19 -15.26 7.53
C TRP A 177 -10.64 -16.73 7.62
N SER A 178 -11.65 -17.00 8.44
CA SER A 178 -12.36 -18.28 8.51
C SER A 178 -13.68 -18.19 7.76
#